data_AF-A0A7C9I528-F1
#
_entry.id   AF-A0A7C9I528-F1
#
_cell.length_a   1.000
_cell.length_b   1.000
_cell.length_c   1.000
_cell.angle_alpha   90.00
_cell.angle_beta   90.00
_cell.angle_gamma   90.00
#
_symmetry.space_group_name_H-M   'P 1'
#
loop_
_entity.id
_entity.type
_entity.pdbx_description
1 polymer ?
#
loop_
_entity_poly.entity_id
_entity_poly.type
_entity_poly.pdbx_seq_one_letter_code
_entity_poly.pdbx_strand_id
1 'polypeptide(L)' 'MGRKGEPVPKYVGTHPAELATADALKAEGLKPTGQVVALLTIKTANSERLTGLFRRSETELLSPSQQAL' A
#
# COMPACT_ATOMS: atom_id res chain seq x y z
N MET A 1 1.95 22.14 -21.19
CA MET A 1 1.54 21.84 -19.80
C MET A 1 1.53 20.33 -19.63
N GLY A 2 2.55 19.77 -18.96
CA GLY A 2 2.77 18.32 -18.89
C GLY A 2 1.89 17.64 -17.85
N ARG A 3 1.10 16.65 -18.31
CA ARG A 3 0.48 15.53 -17.58
C ARG A 3 -0.04 15.88 -16.17
N LYS A 4 -1.31 16.31 -16.08
CA LYS A 4 -2.14 16.10 -14.88
C LYS A 4 -2.03 14.60 -14.56
N GLY A 5 -1.25 14.24 -13.56
CA GLY A 5 -1.15 12.86 -13.09
C GLY A 5 -2.57 12.36 -12.86
N GLU A 6 -2.89 11.20 -13.43
CA GLU A 6 -4.17 10.55 -13.18
C GLU A 6 -4.44 10.53 -11.68
N PRO A 7 -5.64 10.94 -11.24
CA PRO A 7 -5.97 10.96 -9.82
C PRO A 7 -5.91 9.52 -9.32
N VAL A 8 -4.86 9.19 -8.57
CA VAL A 8 -4.77 7.91 -7.87
C VAL A 8 -5.99 7.79 -6.95
N PRO A 9 -6.78 6.72 -7.07
CA PRO A 9 -7.98 6.55 -6.26
C PRO A 9 -7.63 6.56 -4.77
N LYS A 10 -8.47 7.23 -3.98
CA LYS A 10 -8.30 7.38 -2.54
C LYS A 10 -9.40 6.65 -1.80
N TYR A 11 -9.01 5.77 -0.89
CA TYR A 11 -9.86 4.99 -0.02
C TYR A 11 -9.78 5.51 1.41
N VAL A 12 -10.86 5.37 2.18
CA VAL A 12 -10.91 5.77 3.59
C VAL A 12 -11.42 4.61 4.42
N GLY A 13 -10.62 4.15 5.38
CA GLY A 13 -10.96 3.06 6.28
C GLY A 13 -10.85 1.65 5.67
N THR A 14 -11.42 1.42 4.49
CA THR A 14 -11.42 0.11 3.81
C THR A 14 -10.91 0.21 2.37
N HIS A 15 -10.26 -0.85 1.90
CA HIS A 15 -9.73 -0.96 0.54
C HIS A 15 -10.08 -2.32 -0.09
N PRO A 16 -10.03 -2.44 -1.43
CA PRO A 16 -10.21 -3.73 -2.11
C PRO A 16 -9.20 -4.77 -1.65
N ALA A 17 -9.58 -6.05 -1.65
CA ALA A 17 -8.71 -7.16 -1.24
C ALA A 17 -7.50 -7.37 -2.18
N GLU A 18 -7.61 -6.92 -3.43
CA GLU A 18 -6.53 -6.93 -4.42
C GLU A 18 -5.42 -5.92 -4.10
N LEU A 19 -5.74 -4.92 -3.25
CA LEU A 19 -4.83 -3.88 -2.81
C LEU A 19 -4.44 -4.12 -1.35
N ALA A 20 -3.17 -3.89 -1.04
CA ALA A 20 -2.67 -3.98 0.32
C ALA A 20 -1.69 -2.85 0.60
N THR A 21 -1.61 -2.44 1.87
CA THR A 21 -0.57 -1.49 2.31
C THR A 21 0.79 -2.20 2.32
N ALA A 22 1.87 -1.44 2.19
CA ALA A 22 3.22 -2.00 2.30
C ALA A 22 3.44 -2.76 3.63
N ASP A 23 2.80 -2.29 4.71
CA ASP A 23 2.87 -2.92 6.03
C ASP A 23 2.16 -4.27 6.06
N ALA A 24 0.95 -4.36 5.50
CA ALA A 24 0.21 -5.62 5.38
C ALA A 24 0.97 -6.63 4.52
N LEU A 25 1.52 -6.19 3.38
CA LEU A 25 2.36 -7.04 2.53
C LEU A 25 3.58 -7.54 3.31
N LYS A 26 4.28 -6.65 4.02
CA LYS A 26 5.45 -7.02 4.82
C LYS A 26 5.11 -8.04 5.92
N ALA A 27 3.95 -7.88 6.58
CA ALA A 27 3.45 -8.84 7.56
C ALA A 27 3.18 -10.23 6.94
N GLU A 28 2.79 -10.26 5.66
CA GLU A 28 2.63 -11.49 4.87
C GLU A 28 3.96 -12.01 4.28
N GLY A 29 5.09 -11.35 4.56
CA GLY A 29 6.38 -11.71 3.95
C GLY A 29 6.46 -11.37 2.47
N LEU A 30 5.73 -10.35 2.02
CA LEU A 30 5.68 -9.85 0.66
C LEU A 30 6.22 -8.41 0.60
N LYS A 31 6.96 -8.09 -0.46
CA LYS A 31 7.44 -6.74 -0.73
C LYS A 31 6.71 -6.17 -1.94
N PRO A 32 6.12 -4.96 -1.85
CA PRO A 32 5.61 -4.29 -3.03
C PRO A 32 6.76 -3.94 -3.98
N THR A 33 6.62 -4.33 -5.25
CA THR A 33 7.60 -4.04 -6.31
C THR A 33 7.09 -3.00 -7.30
N GLY A 34 5.76 -2.84 -7.35
CA GLY A 34 5.09 -1.85 -8.18
C GLY A 34 5.01 -0.46 -7.56
N GLN A 35 4.41 0.45 -8.35
CA GLN A 35 4.07 1.80 -7.92
C GLN A 35 2.83 1.81 -7.02
N VAL A 36 2.66 2.90 -6.27
CA VAL A 36 1.44 3.15 -5.50
C VAL A 36 0.28 3.36 -6.48
N VAL A 37 -0.71 2.47 -6.44
CA VAL A 37 -1.87 2.52 -7.34
C VAL A 37 -3.07 3.20 -6.72
N ALA A 38 -3.08 3.33 -5.39
CA ALA A 38 -4.14 4.01 -4.66
C ALA A 38 -3.62 4.53 -3.31
N LEU A 39 -4.35 5.46 -2.70
CA LEU A 39 -4.04 5.97 -1.36
C LEU A 39 -5.09 5.48 -0.38
N LEU A 40 -4.69 5.05 0.81
CA LEU A 40 -5.57 4.72 1.91
C LEU A 40 -5.37 5.74 3.03
N THR A 41 -6.46 6.37 3.44
CA THR A 41 -6.51 7.17 4.66
C THR A 41 -7.06 6.33 5.79
N ILE A 42 -6.22 6.08 6.79
CA ILE A 42 -6.56 5.42 8.04
C ILE A 42 -6.80 6.52 9.06
N LYS A 43 -8.06 6.72 9.44
CA LYS A 43 -8.46 7.63 10.51
C LYS A 43 -8.63 6.83 11.80
N THR A 44 -7.81 7.12 12.79
CA THR A 44 -8.00 6.69 14.18
C THR A 44 -8.51 7.87 15.00
N ALA A 45 -8.98 7.61 16.22
CA ALA A 45 -9.61 8.63 17.07
C ALA A 45 -8.76 9.89 17.31
N ASN A 46 -7.43 9.75 17.28
CA ASN A 46 -6.48 10.84 17.54
C ASN A 46 -5.52 11.13 16.37
N SER A 47 -5.60 10.39 15.26
CA SER A 47 -4.63 10.54 14.17
C SER A 47 -5.19 10.14 12.81
N GLU A 48 -4.81 10.89 11.79
CA GLU A 48 -5.02 10.49 10.39
C GLU A 48 -3.66 10.09 9.80
N ARG A 49 -3.57 8.87 9.26
CA ARG A 49 -2.41 8.42 8.49
C ARG A 49 -2.82 8.18 7.05
N LEU A 50 -2.11 8.80 6.12
CA LEU A 50 -2.18 8.48 4.70
C LEU A 50 -1.11 7.45 4.37
N THR A 51 -1.48 6.36 3.71
CA THR A 51 -0.55 5.32 3.28
C THR A 51 -0.83 4.89 1.84
N GLY A 52 0.19 4.44 1.14
CA GLY A 52 0.08 3.92 -0.22
C GLY A 52 -0.46 2.49 -0.24
N LEU A 53 -1.33 2.22 -1.20
CA LEU A 53 -1.79 0.88 -1.55
C LEU A 53 -1.06 0.38 -2.80
N PHE A 54 -0.69 -0.90 -2.75
CA PHE A 54 0.02 -1.62 -3.78
C PHE A 54 -0.82 -2.83 -4.21
N ARG A 55 -0.69 -3.25 -5.48
CA ARG A 55 -1.38 -4.46 -5.96
C ARG A 55 -0.67 -5.68 -5.41
N ARG A 56 -1.41 -6.63 -4.84
CA ARG A 56 -0.86 -7.93 -4.41
C ARG A 56 -0.23 -8.71 -5.57
N SER A 57 -0.74 -8.54 -6.78
CA SER A 57 -0.18 -9.12 -8.00
C SER A 57 1.20 -8.54 -8.39
N GLU A 58 1.56 -7.36 -7.88
CA GLU A 58 2.85 -6.70 -8.10
C GLU A 58 3.67 -6.72 -6.80
N THR A 59 3.81 -7.91 -6.24
CA THR A 59 4.61 -8.16 -5.04
C THR A 59 5.57 -9.31 -5.27
N GLU A 60 6.73 -9.22 -4.62
CA GLU A 60 7.72 -10.29 -4.60
C GLU A 60 7.83 -10.88 -3.19
N LEU A 61 8.25 -12.14 -3.09
CA LEU A 61 8.55 -12.77 -1.81
C LEU A 61 9.68 -12.00 -1.13
N LEU A 62 9.41 -11.51 0.08
CA LEU A 62 10.36 -10.79 0.89
C LEU A 62 11.33 -11.81 1.48
N SER A 63 12.61 -11.72 1.10
CA SER A 63 13.64 -12.67 1.56
C SER A 63 13.64 -12.79 3.09
N PRO A 64 13.75 -14.01 3.65
CA PRO A 64 13.58 -14.25 5.09
C PRO A 64 14.60 -13.52 5.97
N SER A 65 15.73 -13.08 5.42
CA SER A 65 16.74 -12.28 6.12
C SER A 65 16.29 -10.84 6.46
N GLN A 66 15.18 -10.36 5.88
CA GLN A 66 14.64 -9.01 6.11
C GLN A 66 13.45 -9.00 7.08
N GLN A 67 13.01 -10.17 7.57
CA GLN A 67 11.83 -10.31 8.42
C GLN A 67 12.15 -10.18 9.93
N ALA A 68 13.42 -10.15 10.31
CA ALA A 68 13.87 -10.04 11.69
C ALA A 68 14.54 -8.68 11.96
N LEU A 69 13.78 -7.70 12.44
CA LEU A 69 14.29 -6.59 13.25
C LEU A 69 13.22 -6.09 14.21
#